data_AF-D0WAF5-F1
#
_entry.id   AF-D0WAF5-F1
#
_cell.length_a   1.000
_cell.length_b   1.000
_cell.length_c   1.000
_cell.angle_alpha   90.00
_cell.angle_beta   90.00
_cell.angle_gamma   90.00
#
_symmetry.space_group_name_H-M   'P 1'
#
loop_
_entity.id
_entity.type
_entity.pdbx_description
1 polymer ?
#
loop_
_entity_poly.entity_id
_entity_poly.type
_entity_poly.pdbx_seq_one_letter_code
_entity_poly.pdbx_strand_id
1 'polypeptide(L)'
;MKEMETVRYHIGDMPETSKPTAPVMTTGQWVLTMIVFMIPLVNIIMLFVWAFGIGNPNRANFCKAQLLIYLIGLLIGSVLFMGWSALGTHY
;
A
#
# COMPACT_ATOMS: atom_id res chain seq x y z
N MET A 1 57.97 9.92 -7.79
CA MET A 1 56.52 10.16 -7.65
C MET A 1 55.88 9.74 -8.96
N LYS A 2 55.10 8.66 -8.97
CA LYS A 2 54.24 8.34 -10.11
C LYS A 2 53.02 9.23 -9.98
N GLU A 3 52.71 9.98 -11.05
CA GLU A 3 51.53 10.82 -11.18
C GLU A 3 50.35 10.21 -10.42
N MET A 4 49.83 10.99 -9.47
CA MET A 4 48.43 10.92 -9.13
C MET A 4 47.63 11.33 -10.37
N GLU A 5 47.47 10.41 -11.33
CA GLU A 5 46.51 10.59 -12.39
C GLU A 5 45.18 10.84 -11.70
N THR A 6 44.70 12.08 -11.85
CA THR A 6 43.47 12.53 -11.25
C THR A 6 42.41 11.52 -11.67
N VAL A 7 41.91 10.70 -10.75
CA VAL A 7 40.80 9.78 -11.02
C VAL A 7 39.61 10.67 -11.33
N ARG A 8 39.46 11.02 -12.62
CA ARG A 8 38.32 11.73 -13.14
C ARG A 8 37.20 10.71 -13.06
N TYR A 9 36.36 10.81 -12.05
CA TYR A 9 35.12 10.05 -12.04
C TYR A 9 34.40 10.38 -13.35
N HIS A 10 34.39 9.42 -14.29
CA HIS A 10 33.55 9.57 -15.45
C HIS A 10 32.13 9.52 -14.93
N ILE A 11 31.33 10.53 -15.24
CA ILE A 11 29.93 10.63 -14.81
C ILE A 11 29.12 9.38 -15.23
N GLY A 12 29.62 8.57 -16.17
CA GLY A 12 29.04 7.28 -16.57
C GLY A 12 29.37 6.07 -15.68
N ASP A 13 30.31 6.17 -14.74
CA ASP A 13 30.75 5.05 -13.89
C ASP A 13 29.96 4.95 -12.57
N MET A 14 29.03 5.88 -12.31
CA MET A 14 28.13 5.75 -11.17
C MET A 14 27.26 4.51 -11.40
N PRO A 15 27.21 3.55 -10.46
CA PRO A 15 26.28 2.45 -10.59
C PRO A 15 24.88 3.07 -10.64
N GLU A 16 24.20 2.96 -11.79
CA GLU A 16 22.79 3.27 -11.85
C GLU A 16 22.10 2.34 -10.86
N THR A 17 21.81 2.84 -9.66
CA THR A 17 20.76 2.28 -8.82
C THR A 17 19.42 2.63 -9.46
N SER A 18 19.21 2.15 -10.70
CA SER A 18 17.92 2.10 -11.34
C SER A 18 17.11 1.06 -10.58
N LYS A 19 16.52 1.48 -9.46
CA LYS A 19 15.49 0.70 -8.79
C LYS A 19 14.47 0.36 -9.86
N PRO A 20 14.14 -0.92 -10.09
CA PRO A 20 13.16 -1.29 -11.09
C PRO A 20 11.86 -0.53 -10.79
N THR A 21 11.53 0.45 -11.63
CA THR A 21 10.30 1.21 -11.45
C THR A 21 9.14 0.27 -11.73
N ALA A 22 8.26 0.12 -10.75
CA ALA A 22 7.09 -0.71 -10.92
C ALA A 22 6.24 -0.22 -12.10
N PRO A 23 5.70 -1.11 -12.94
CA PRO A 23 4.82 -0.72 -14.02
C PRO A 23 3.67 0.14 -13.49
N VAL A 24 3.42 1.30 -14.11
CA VAL A 24 2.29 2.15 -13.75
C VAL A 24 1.00 1.43 -14.13
N MET A 25 0.01 1.45 -13.23
CA MET A 25 -1.31 0.92 -13.54
C MET A 25 -2.09 1.89 -14.41
N THR A 26 -2.67 1.39 -15.50
CA THR A 26 -3.56 2.19 -16.35
C THR A 26 -4.86 2.50 -15.62
N THR A 27 -5.57 3.54 -16.07
CA THR A 27 -6.89 3.91 -15.55
C THR A 27 -7.87 2.73 -15.60
N GLY A 28 -7.85 1.94 -16.67
CA GLY A 28 -8.72 0.75 -16.79
C GLY A 28 -8.46 -0.31 -15.71
N GLN A 29 -7.21 -0.50 -15.27
CA GLN A 29 -6.91 -1.42 -14.18
C GLN A 29 -7.39 -0.89 -12.82
N TRP A 30 -7.36 0.43 -12.61
CA TRP A 30 -7.95 1.05 -11.42
C TRP A 30 -9.47 0.95 -11.41
N VAL A 31 -10.12 1.17 -12.56
CA VAL A 31 -11.57 0.98 -12.70
C VAL A 31 -11.96 -0.46 -12.38
N LEU A 32 -11.23 -1.45 -12.89
CA LEU A 32 -11.49 -2.86 -12.54
C LEU A 32 -11.31 -3.12 -11.04
N THR A 33 -10.30 -2.52 -10.42
CA THR A 33 -10.06 -2.61 -8.97
C THR A 33 -11.28 -2.07 -8.19
N MET A 34 -11.84 -0.93 -8.61
CA MET A 34 -13.04 -0.35 -7.99
C MET A 34 -14.29 -1.20 -8.22
N ILE A 35 -14.47 -1.79 -9.40
CA ILE A 35 -15.60 -2.71 -9.69
C ILE A 35 -15.55 -3.92 -8.76
N VAL A 36 -14.37 -4.53 -8.58
CA VAL A 36 -14.19 -5.66 -7.65
C VAL A 36 -14.56 -5.25 -6.23
N PHE A 37 -14.23 -4.02 -5.83
CA PHE A 37 -14.54 -3.50 -4.51
C PHE A 37 -16.04 -3.24 -4.27
N MET A 38 -16.85 -3.10 -5.32
CA MET A 38 -18.31 -2.97 -5.18
C MET A 38 -18.99 -4.28 -4.75
N ILE A 39 -18.33 -5.42 -4.92
CA ILE A 39 -18.87 -6.73 -4.54
C ILE A 39 -18.44 -7.02 -3.08
N PRO A 40 -19.35 -7.03 -2.08
CA PRO A 40 -18.96 -6.98 -0.67
C PRO A 40 -18.05 -8.12 -0.20
N LEU A 41 -18.39 -9.36 -0.54
CA LEU A 41 -17.60 -10.53 -0.13
C LEU A 41 -16.27 -10.62 -0.89
N VAL A 42 -16.29 -10.31 -2.18
CA VAL A 42 -15.09 -10.37 -3.03
C VAL A 42 -14.12 -9.25 -2.68
N ASN A 43 -14.61 -8.07 -2.33
CA ASN A 43 -13.80 -6.93 -1.86
C ASN A 43 -12.86 -7.37 -0.74
N ILE A 44 -13.42 -7.97 0.33
CA ILE A 44 -12.65 -8.36 1.50
C ILE A 44 -11.57 -9.38 1.10
N ILE A 45 -11.93 -10.44 0.37
CA ILE A 45 -10.97 -11.46 -0.07
C ILE A 45 -9.88 -10.84 -0.95
N MET A 46 -10.27 -10.00 -1.91
CA MET A 46 -9.35 -9.41 -2.88
C MET A 46 -8.41 -8.39 -2.25
N LEU A 47 -8.81 -7.71 -1.18
CA LEU A 47 -7.90 -6.88 -0.39
C LEU A 47 -6.71 -7.69 0.15
N PHE A 48 -6.94 -8.88 0.69
CA PHE A 48 -5.85 -9.74 1.17
C PHE A 48 -5.03 -10.32 0.01
N VAL A 49 -5.70 -10.81 -1.04
CA VAL A 49 -5.02 -11.38 -2.22
C VAL A 49 -4.10 -10.35 -2.89
N TRP A 50 -4.55 -9.10 -3.03
CA TRP A 50 -3.73 -8.06 -3.64
C TRP A 50 -2.73 -7.42 -2.67
N ALA A 51 -3.04 -7.33 -1.36
CA ALA A 51 -2.09 -6.79 -0.38
C ALA A 51 -0.87 -7.69 -0.18
N PHE A 52 -1.06 -9.01 -0.16
CA PHE A 52 0.00 -9.97 0.19
C PHE A 52 0.42 -10.89 -0.97
N GLY A 53 -0.27 -10.84 -2.10
CA GLY A 53 0.05 -11.62 -3.29
C GLY A 53 1.14 -10.99 -4.18
N ILE A 54 1.48 -11.74 -5.23
CA ILE A 54 2.43 -11.31 -6.26
C ILE A 54 1.65 -10.46 -7.28
N GLY A 55 2.13 -9.25 -7.58
CA GLY A 55 1.47 -8.36 -8.52
C GLY A 55 2.02 -6.94 -8.54
N ASN A 56 1.23 -6.00 -9.06
CA ASN A 56 1.63 -4.60 -9.15
C ASN A 56 1.74 -3.98 -7.74
N PRO A 57 2.91 -3.45 -7.35
CA PRO A 57 3.12 -2.92 -6.00
C PRO A 57 2.27 -1.68 -5.71
N ASN A 58 1.82 -0.92 -6.72
CA ASN A 58 0.91 0.20 -6.50
C ASN A 58 -0.44 -0.28 -5.97
N ARG A 59 -1.00 -1.35 -6.55
CA ARG A 59 -2.25 -1.96 -6.05
C ARG A 59 -2.06 -2.63 -4.70
N ALA A 60 -0.94 -3.32 -4.50
CA ALA A 60 -0.65 -3.97 -3.23
C ALA A 60 -0.55 -2.94 -2.09
N ASN A 61 0.15 -1.84 -2.30
CA ASN A 61 0.27 -0.77 -1.31
C ASN A 61 -1.07 -0.11 -1.01
N PHE A 62 -1.92 0.11 -2.02
CA PHE A 62 -3.27 0.61 -1.83
C PHE A 62 -4.13 -0.34 -0.98
N CYS A 63 -4.07 -1.65 -1.25
CA CYS A 63 -4.82 -2.65 -0.47
C CYS A 63 -4.31 -2.75 0.98
N LYS A 64 -2.98 -2.70 1.19
CA LYS A 64 -2.39 -2.62 2.54
C LYS A 64 -2.87 -1.38 3.30
N ALA A 65 -2.90 -0.23 2.63
CA ALA A 65 -3.40 1.01 3.23
C ALA A 65 -4.89 0.90 3.61
N GLN A 66 -5.72 0.30 2.76
CA GLN A 66 -7.13 0.04 3.08
C GLN A 66 -7.30 -0.88 4.29
N LEU A 67 -6.55 -1.98 4.34
CA LEU A 67 -6.58 -2.88 5.50
C LEU A 67 -6.17 -2.16 6.80
N LEU A 68 -5.16 -1.29 6.74
CA LEU A 68 -4.76 -0.48 7.88
C LEU A 68 -5.87 0.49 8.31
N ILE A 69 -6.53 1.16 7.37
CA ILE A 69 -7.65 2.06 7.66
C ILE A 69 -8.81 1.29 8.30
N TYR A 70 -9.13 0.09 7.80
CA TYR A 70 -10.18 -0.74 8.39
C TYR A 70 -9.83 -1.19 9.81
N LEU A 71 -8.57 -1.56 10.06
CA LEU A 71 -8.10 -1.90 11.39
C LEU A 71 -8.24 -0.72 12.35
N ILE A 72 -7.80 0.48 11.94
CA ILE A 72 -7.93 1.70 12.74
C ILE A 72 -9.41 2.01 13.02
N GLY A 73 -10.25 1.95 11.99
CA GLY A 73 -11.69 2.19 12.12
C GLY A 73 -12.36 1.21 13.07
N LEU A 74 -11.98 -0.07 13.03
CA LEU A 74 -12.47 -1.10 13.95
C LEU A 74 -12.04 -0.82 15.39
N LEU A 75 -10.79 -0.42 15.62
CA LEU A 75 -10.29 -0.07 16.96
C LEU A 75 -11.03 1.15 17.52
N ILE A 76 -11.12 2.24 16.76
CA ILE A 76 -11.84 3.45 17.20
C ILE A 76 -13.31 3.14 17.45
N GLY A 77 -13.96 2.43 16.51
CA GLY A 77 -15.36 2.02 16.64
C GLY A 77 -15.62 1.17 17.87
N SER A 78 -14.71 0.24 18.20
CA SER A 78 -14.85 -0.61 19.39
C SER A 78 -14.81 0.19 20.69
N VAL A 79 -13.92 1.17 20.80
CA VAL A 79 -13.81 2.03 21.99
C VAL A 79 -15.05 2.91 22.15
N LEU A 80 -15.51 3.53 21.06
CA LEU A 80 -16.72 4.36 21.08
C LEU A 80 -17.96 3.55 21.42
N PHE A 81 -18.09 2.35 20.86
CA PHE A 81 -19.21 1.45 21.15
C PHE A 81 -19.21 1.00 22.62
N MET A 82 -18.06 0.60 23.17
CA MET A 82 -17.94 0.22 24.58
C MET A 82 -18.26 1.39 25.50
N GLY A 83 -17.72 2.58 25.24
CA GLY A 83 -18.01 3.79 26.02
C GLY A 83 -19.48 4.16 26.00
N TRP A 84 -20.12 4.15 24.82
CA TRP A 84 -21.55 4.37 24.69
C TRP A 84 -22.38 3.32 25.45
N SER A 85 -22.03 2.04 25.31
CA SER A 85 -22.74 0.95 25.99
C SER A 85 -22.65 1.04 27.51
N ALA A 86 -21.50 1.47 28.06
CA ALA A 86 -21.31 1.63 29.50
C ALA A 86 -22.06 2.85 30.07
N LEU A 87 -22.20 3.93 29.31
CA LEU A 87 -23.07 5.06 29.69
C LEU A 87 -24.55 4.68 29.57
N GLY A 88 -24.89 3.88 28.56
CA GLY A 88 -26.23 3.43 28.19
C GLY A 88 -26.94 2.54 29.21
N THR A 89 -26.20 1.88 30.08
CA THR A 89 -26.72 0.92 31.06
C THR A 89 -27.15 1.54 32.38
N HIS A 90 -27.01 2.86 32.53
CA HIS A 90 -27.32 3.59 33.77
C HIS A 90 -28.62 4.41 33.71
N TYR A 91 -29.50 4.15 32.74
CA TYR A 91 -30.86 4.71 32.67
C TYR A 91 -31.88 3.61 32.40
#